data_AF-A0A9X0CCE6-F1
#
_entry.id   AF-A0A9X0CCE6-F1
#
_cell.length_a   1.000
_cell.length_b   1.000
_cell.length_c   1.000
_cell.angle_alpha   90.00
_cell.angle_beta   90.00
_cell.angle_gamma   90.00
#
_symmetry.space_group_name_H-M   'P 1'
#
loop_
_entity.id
_entity.type
_entity.pdbx_description
1 polymer ?
#
loop_
_entity_poly.entity_id
_entity_poly.type
_entity_poly.pdbx_seq_one_letter_code
_entity_poly.pdbx_strand_id
1 'polypeptide(L)'
;MSKKQDAYTVIPVEEREMGERPNATATDQAEDEIEERFDKDFWLKVQNKVKVTNVSWNRAMDEVRADRLIEKHGKNTLLVIIHDWPQKKKYKDKPELIPSLEYLISRLTEIILERDTKEDIKYFRVPSKDDPTRPTLLHLAAEQNFLHVTKSLAEHYPGLMYLWTYEQDDKAQLFTS
;
A
#
# COMPACT_ATOMS: atom_id res chain seq x y z
N MET A 1 -5.25 49.44 -23.89
CA MET A 1 -5.29 48.04 -23.40
C MET A 1 -3.91 47.70 -22.87
N SER A 2 -3.70 47.80 -21.56
CA SER A 2 -2.39 47.59 -20.93
C SER A 2 -2.36 46.24 -20.23
N LYS A 3 -1.50 45.34 -20.72
CA LYS A 3 -1.24 44.03 -20.11
C LYS A 3 -0.54 44.23 -18.77
N LYS A 4 -1.14 43.77 -17.67
CA LYS A 4 -0.46 43.63 -16.38
C LYS A 4 0.53 42.47 -16.48
N GLN A 5 1.78 42.73 -16.12
CA GLN A 5 2.81 41.72 -15.89
C GLN A 5 2.67 41.27 -14.44
N ASP A 6 2.36 39.98 -14.23
CA ASP A 6 2.32 39.40 -12.89
C ASP A 6 3.76 39.19 -12.40
N ALA A 7 4.14 39.99 -11.41
CA ALA A 7 5.43 39.90 -10.75
C ALA A 7 5.41 38.74 -9.74
N TYR A 8 6.11 37.65 -10.05
CA TYR A 8 6.34 36.57 -9.09
C TYR A 8 7.32 37.05 -8.01
N THR A 9 6.89 36.99 -6.75
CA THR A 9 7.74 37.29 -5.59
C THR A 9 8.66 36.10 -5.32
N VAL A 10 9.95 36.25 -5.59
CA VAL A 10 10.97 35.27 -5.22
C VAL A 10 11.14 35.34 -3.70
N ILE A 11 10.76 34.27 -2.99
CA ILE A 11 11.01 34.13 -1.56
C ILE A 11 12.51 33.89 -1.39
N PRO A 12 13.25 34.68 -0.58
CA PRO A 12 14.66 34.46 -0.34
C PRO A 12 14.86 33.10 0.35
N VAL A 13 15.76 32.29 -0.19
CA VAL A 13 16.21 31.05 0.46
C VAL A 13 17.15 31.46 1.58
N GLU A 14 16.65 31.56 2.81
CA GLU A 14 17.51 31.50 3.99
C GLU A 14 18.04 30.06 4.11
N GLU A 15 19.36 29.91 3.98
CA GLU A 15 20.07 28.68 4.36
C GLU A 15 19.87 28.45 5.86
N ARG A 16 18.80 27.74 6.22
CA ARG A 16 18.65 27.22 7.58
C ARG A 16 19.58 26.02 7.71
N GLU A 17 20.64 26.19 8.50
CA GLU A 17 21.44 25.10 9.02
C GLU A 17 20.51 24.04 9.61
N MET A 18 20.55 22.83 9.04
CA MET A 18 19.82 21.67 9.53
C MET A 18 20.41 21.26 10.87
N GLY A 19 19.90 21.86 11.95
CA GLY A 19 20.19 21.39 13.30
C GLY A 19 19.87 19.91 13.42
N GLU A 20 20.84 19.13 13.93
CA GLU A 20 20.71 17.70 14.18
C GLU A 20 19.43 17.45 15.00
N ARG A 21 18.48 16.73 14.39
CA ARG A 21 17.29 16.27 15.10
C ARG A 21 17.74 15.24 16.15
N PRO A 22 17.24 15.33 17.40
CA PRO A 22 17.60 14.35 18.42
C PRO A 22 17.18 12.95 17.95
N ASN A 23 18.07 11.98 18.17
CA ASN A 23 17.93 10.59 17.75
C ASN A 23 16.55 10.03 18.13
N ALA A 24 15.79 9.63 17.11
CA ALA A 24 14.57 8.87 17.28
C ALA A 24 14.87 7.56 18.03
N THR A 25 14.09 7.28 19.06
CA THR A 25 14.14 6.05 19.84
C THR A 25 13.95 4.82 18.94
N ALA A 26 14.63 3.71 19.26
CA ALA A 26 14.61 2.48 18.47
C ALA A 26 13.20 1.89 18.23
N THR A 27 12.22 2.27 19.05
CA THR A 27 10.80 1.90 18.89
C THR A 27 10.08 2.65 17.77
N ASP A 28 10.44 3.90 17.46
CA ASP A 28 9.83 4.67 16.37
C ASP A 28 10.34 4.22 14.99
N GLN A 29 11.57 3.69 14.94
CA GLN A 29 12.22 3.25 13.71
C GLN A 29 11.53 2.04 13.06
N ALA A 30 10.87 1.18 13.84
CA ALA A 30 10.13 0.02 13.34
C ALA A 30 8.73 0.40 12.80
N GLU A 31 8.13 1.47 13.32
CA GLU A 31 6.81 1.92 12.87
C GLU A 31 6.89 2.64 11.51
N ASP A 32 8.02 3.30 11.23
CA ASP A 32 8.32 4.00 9.97
C ASP A 32 8.53 3.06 8.77
N GLU A 33 8.60 1.74 8.93
CA GLU A 33 8.79 0.78 7.83
C GLU A 33 7.71 0.81 6.73
N ILE A 34 6.54 1.44 6.98
CA ILE A 34 5.51 1.66 5.95
C ILE A 34 6.04 2.54 4.81
N GLU A 35 6.83 3.53 5.18
CA GLU A 35 7.54 4.46 4.31
C GLU A 35 9.01 4.11 4.42
N GLU A 36 9.41 3.00 3.77
CA GLU A 36 10.82 2.86 3.39
C GLU A 36 11.32 4.22 2.91
N ARG A 37 12.32 4.75 3.61
CA ARG A 37 12.76 6.12 3.46
C ARG A 37 12.97 6.40 1.98
N PHE A 38 12.48 7.55 1.51
CA PHE A 38 12.76 8.03 0.16
C PHE A 38 14.22 8.49 0.07
N ASP A 39 15.11 7.51 0.11
CA ASP A 39 16.55 7.65 0.03
C ASP A 39 17.01 8.01 -1.39
N LYS A 40 18.32 8.20 -1.55
CA LYS A 40 18.92 8.58 -2.83
C LYS A 40 18.60 7.55 -3.92
N ASP A 41 18.60 6.27 -3.57
CA ASP A 41 18.34 5.18 -4.51
C ASP A 41 16.87 5.16 -4.96
N PHE A 42 15.93 5.50 -4.06
CA PHE A 42 14.52 5.69 -4.41
C PHE A 42 14.37 6.76 -5.49
N TRP A 43 14.91 7.96 -5.24
CA TRP A 43 14.79 9.08 -6.17
C TRP A 43 15.51 8.84 -7.49
N LEU A 44 16.62 8.11 -7.48
CA LEU A 44 17.31 7.70 -8.70
C LEU A 44 16.44 6.76 -9.56
N LYS A 45 15.79 5.76 -8.94
CA LYS A 45 14.85 4.86 -9.62
C LYS A 45 13.65 5.64 -10.19
N VAL A 46 13.08 6.57 -9.42
CA VAL A 46 11.95 7.41 -9.85
C VAL A 46 12.34 8.26 -11.06
N GLN A 47 13.47 8.97 -10.98
CA GLN A 47 13.95 9.81 -12.08
C GLN A 47 14.18 8.98 -13.36
N ASN A 48 14.73 7.78 -13.22
CA ASN A 48 14.93 6.88 -14.36
C ASN A 48 13.59 6.46 -14.98
N LYS A 49 12.58 6.10 -14.19
CA LYS A 49 11.24 5.79 -14.71
C LYS A 49 10.65 6.97 -15.47
N VAL A 50 10.64 8.17 -14.88
CA VAL A 50 10.09 9.37 -15.55
C VAL A 50 10.75 9.60 -16.91
N LYS A 51 12.08 9.45 -17.01
CA LYS A 51 12.82 9.63 -18.26
C LYS A 51 12.53 8.54 -19.30
N VAL A 52 12.40 7.28 -18.88
CA VAL A 52 12.31 6.13 -19.79
C VAL A 52 10.87 5.89 -20.25
N THR A 53 9.90 5.89 -19.33
CA THR A 53 8.51 5.56 -19.63
C THR A 53 7.63 6.78 -19.86
N ASN A 54 8.17 8.00 -19.71
CA ASN A 54 7.45 9.27 -19.88
C ASN A 54 6.17 9.37 -19.03
N VAL A 55 6.19 8.76 -17.84
CA VAL A 55 5.09 8.84 -16.87
C VAL A 55 5.24 10.07 -15.97
N SER A 56 4.16 10.49 -15.32
CA SER A 56 4.21 11.56 -14.33
C SER A 56 5.08 11.16 -13.12
N TRP A 57 5.66 12.16 -12.43
CA TRP A 57 6.45 11.92 -11.22
C TRP A 57 5.68 11.12 -10.16
N ASN A 58 4.40 11.44 -9.95
CA ASN A 58 3.57 10.73 -8.98
C ASN A 58 3.40 9.25 -9.36
N ARG A 59 3.12 8.96 -10.63
CA ARG A 59 3.01 7.57 -11.10
C ARG A 59 4.35 6.84 -10.98
N ALA A 60 5.46 7.48 -11.34
CA ALA A 60 6.79 6.89 -11.16
C ALA A 60 7.10 6.59 -9.70
N MET A 61 6.74 7.48 -8.77
CA MET A 61 6.90 7.26 -7.33
C MET A 61 6.08 6.05 -6.85
N ASP A 62 4.81 5.97 -7.25
CA ASP A 62 3.95 4.86 -6.89
C ASP A 62 4.48 3.53 -7.45
N GLU A 63 4.99 3.54 -8.68
CA GLU A 63 5.58 2.36 -9.31
C GLU A 63 6.86 1.88 -8.63
N VAL A 64 7.78 2.78 -8.27
CA VAL A 64 8.99 2.40 -7.53
C VAL A 64 8.63 1.91 -6.13
N ARG A 65 7.61 2.51 -5.50
CA ARG A 65 7.11 2.04 -4.21
C ARG A 65 6.51 0.64 -4.31
N ALA A 66 5.70 0.39 -5.34
CA ALA A 66 5.18 -0.95 -5.62
C ALA A 66 6.31 -1.95 -5.90
N ASP A 67 7.34 -1.56 -6.67
CA ASP A 67 8.51 -2.42 -6.94
C ASP A 67 9.19 -2.85 -5.62
N ARG A 68 9.47 -1.90 -4.71
CA ARG A 68 10.07 -2.18 -3.40
C ARG A 68 9.19 -3.08 -2.53
N LEU A 69 7.88 -2.81 -2.51
CA LEU A 69 6.93 -3.60 -1.73
C LEU A 69 6.80 -5.03 -2.24
N ILE A 70 6.85 -5.24 -3.56
CA ILE A 70 6.88 -6.58 -4.18
C ILE A 70 8.21 -7.28 -3.89
N GLU A 71 9.33 -6.58 -3.96
CA GLU A 71 10.66 -7.11 -3.63
C GLU A 71 10.75 -7.55 -2.16
N LYS A 72 10.19 -6.76 -1.24
CA LYS A 72 10.22 -7.03 0.21
C LYS A 72 9.24 -8.13 0.64
N HIS A 73 8.00 -8.11 0.13
CA HIS A 73 6.92 -8.96 0.65
C HIS A 73 6.43 -10.03 -0.34
N GLY A 74 6.85 -9.99 -1.59
CA GLY A 74 6.49 -10.96 -2.62
C GLY A 74 4.98 -11.10 -2.80
N LYS A 75 4.46 -12.32 -2.62
CA LYS A 75 3.02 -12.59 -2.76
C LYS A 75 2.16 -11.97 -1.66
N ASN A 76 2.77 -11.63 -0.52
CA ASN A 76 2.05 -11.06 0.62
C ASN A 76 1.92 -9.53 0.53
N THR A 77 2.41 -8.89 -0.54
CA THR A 77 2.42 -7.42 -0.64
C THR A 77 1.04 -6.81 -0.48
N LEU A 78 0.02 -7.34 -1.16
CA LEU A 78 -1.34 -6.81 -1.03
C LEU A 78 -1.92 -7.04 0.36
N LEU A 79 -1.60 -8.18 1.00
CA LEU A 79 -2.03 -8.45 2.38
C LEU A 79 -1.46 -7.39 3.32
N VAL A 80 -0.16 -7.11 3.23
CA VAL A 80 0.51 -6.13 4.11
C VAL A 80 -0.10 -4.73 3.96
N ILE A 81 -0.34 -4.27 2.72
CA ILE A 81 -0.86 -2.90 2.52
C ILE A 81 -2.35 -2.78 2.85
N ILE A 82 -3.16 -3.82 2.61
CA ILE A 82 -4.61 -3.79 2.86
C ILE A 82 -4.92 -4.04 4.34
N HIS A 83 -4.24 -4.99 4.97
CA HIS A 83 -4.55 -5.45 6.32
C HIS A 83 -3.62 -4.85 7.38
N ASP A 84 -2.29 -4.91 7.18
CA ASP A 84 -1.36 -4.55 8.26
C ASP A 84 -1.17 -3.03 8.39
N TRP A 85 -1.14 -2.30 7.27
CA TRP A 85 -0.96 -0.84 7.29
C TRP A 85 -2.04 -0.10 8.09
N PRO A 86 -3.35 -0.36 7.89
CA PRO A 86 -4.39 0.31 8.67
C PRO A 86 -4.34 0.01 10.16
N GLN A 87 -3.78 -1.14 10.56
CA GLN A 87 -3.66 -1.57 11.96
C GLN A 87 -2.45 -0.98 12.67
N LYS A 88 -1.52 -0.33 11.95
CA LYS A 88 -0.38 0.35 12.57
C LYS A 88 -0.83 1.57 13.37
N LYS A 89 -0.12 1.87 14.47
CA LYS A 89 -0.46 2.96 15.41
C LYS A 89 -0.65 4.32 14.73
N LYS A 90 0.09 4.57 13.63
CA LYS A 90 -0.04 5.79 12.82
C LYS A 90 -1.47 6.01 12.28
N TYR A 91 -2.23 4.95 12.01
CA TYR A 91 -3.53 5.00 11.35
C TYR A 91 -4.67 4.47 12.21
N LYS A 92 -4.41 3.45 13.05
CA LYS A 92 -5.42 2.75 13.84
C LYS A 92 -6.29 3.68 14.69
N ASP A 93 -5.67 4.68 15.32
CA ASP A 93 -6.35 5.61 16.22
C ASP A 93 -6.74 6.94 15.53
N LYS A 94 -6.59 7.02 14.19
CA LYS A 94 -6.73 8.24 13.39
C LYS A 94 -7.62 8.01 12.17
N PRO A 95 -8.95 7.96 12.36
CA PRO A 95 -9.90 7.72 11.27
C PRO A 95 -9.81 8.76 10.14
N GLU A 96 -9.36 9.98 10.44
CA GLU A 96 -9.15 11.06 9.47
C GLU A 96 -8.05 10.75 8.43
N LEU A 97 -7.10 9.87 8.77
CA LEU A 97 -6.02 9.47 7.86
C LEU A 97 -6.42 8.29 6.97
N ILE A 98 -7.47 7.56 7.33
CA ILE A 98 -7.92 6.35 6.62
C ILE A 98 -8.26 6.63 5.15
N PRO A 99 -8.98 7.70 4.76
CA PRO A 99 -9.25 7.98 3.36
C PRO A 99 -7.97 8.26 2.55
N SER A 100 -7.00 8.94 3.14
CA SER A 100 -5.71 9.20 2.48
C SER A 100 -4.89 7.92 2.31
N LEU A 101 -4.99 7.02 3.29
CA LEU A 101 -4.36 5.71 3.25
C LEU A 101 -5.02 4.82 2.19
N GLU A 102 -6.36 4.77 2.14
CA GLU A 102 -7.11 4.04 1.11
C GLU A 102 -6.71 4.53 -0.28
N TYR A 103 -6.61 5.85 -0.50
CA TYR A 103 -6.20 6.40 -1.79
C TYR A 103 -4.79 5.94 -2.19
N LEU A 104 -3.85 5.88 -1.25
CA LEU A 104 -2.52 5.35 -1.50
C LEU A 104 -2.57 3.84 -1.82
N ILE A 105 -3.27 3.06 -1.00
CA ILE A 105 -3.40 1.61 -1.18
C ILE A 105 -4.06 1.30 -2.51
N SER A 106 -5.08 2.04 -2.92
CA SER A 106 -5.78 1.87 -4.20
C SER A 106 -4.82 2.01 -5.37
N ARG A 107 -4.03 3.09 -5.42
CA ARG A 107 -3.06 3.33 -6.50
C ARG A 107 -1.97 2.24 -6.55
N LEU A 108 -1.50 1.79 -5.39
CA LEU A 108 -0.51 0.70 -5.31
C LEU A 108 -1.12 -0.64 -5.73
N THR A 109 -2.36 -0.90 -5.33
CA THR A 109 -3.07 -2.15 -5.66
C THR A 109 -3.26 -2.28 -7.16
N GLU A 110 -3.68 -1.22 -7.85
CA GLU A 110 -3.79 -1.20 -9.31
C GLU A 110 -2.47 -1.57 -9.99
N ILE A 111 -1.35 -0.95 -9.57
CA ILE A 111 -0.02 -1.23 -10.12
C ILE A 111 0.40 -2.69 -9.87
N ILE A 112 0.14 -3.21 -8.67
CA ILE A 112 0.49 -4.58 -8.31
C ILE A 112 -0.35 -5.58 -9.11
N LEU A 113 -1.65 -5.35 -9.25
CA LEU A 113 -2.56 -6.19 -10.04
C LEU A 113 -2.19 -6.18 -11.53
N GLU A 114 -1.89 -5.02 -12.11
CA GLU A 114 -1.40 -4.89 -13.50
C GLU A 114 -0.17 -5.77 -13.78
N ARG A 115 0.61 -6.08 -12.75
CA ARG A 115 1.84 -6.87 -12.84
C ARG A 115 1.67 -8.33 -12.41
N ASP A 116 0.53 -8.71 -11.83
CA ASP A 116 0.26 -10.10 -11.43
C ASP A 116 -0.06 -10.95 -12.65
N THR A 117 1.00 -11.43 -13.28
CA THR A 117 0.95 -12.32 -14.45
C THR A 117 0.70 -13.78 -14.09
N LYS A 118 0.74 -14.14 -12.81
CA LYS A 118 0.68 -15.55 -12.36
C LYS A 118 -0.67 -15.95 -11.79
N GLU A 119 -1.62 -15.01 -11.70
CA GLU A 119 -2.88 -15.17 -10.97
C GLU A 119 -2.66 -15.64 -9.51
N ASP A 120 -1.51 -15.30 -8.93
CA ASP A 120 -1.15 -15.72 -7.58
C ASP A 120 -2.13 -15.08 -6.56
N ILE A 121 -2.66 -13.89 -6.89
CA ILE A 121 -3.60 -13.13 -6.07
C ILE A 121 -5.02 -13.74 -6.08
N LYS A 122 -5.43 -14.35 -7.19
CA LYS A 122 -6.80 -14.89 -7.40
C LYS A 122 -7.20 -15.94 -6.38
N TYR A 123 -6.24 -16.73 -5.90
CA TYR A 123 -6.46 -17.79 -4.92
C TYR A 123 -5.81 -17.49 -3.57
N PHE A 124 -5.28 -16.28 -3.38
CA PHE A 124 -4.64 -15.90 -2.14
C PHE A 124 -5.66 -15.92 -1.01
N ARG A 125 -5.32 -16.65 0.06
CA ARG A 125 -6.06 -16.69 1.31
C ARG A 125 -5.08 -16.51 2.45
N VAL A 126 -5.52 -15.78 3.47
CA VAL A 126 -4.77 -15.69 4.71
C VAL A 126 -4.58 -17.11 5.28
N PRO A 127 -3.35 -17.47 5.70
CA PRO A 127 -3.10 -18.77 6.30
C PRO A 127 -3.98 -19.00 7.54
N SER A 128 -4.50 -20.23 7.73
CA SER A 128 -5.36 -20.58 8.87
C SER A 128 -4.74 -20.31 10.24
N LYS A 129 -3.41 -20.30 10.32
CA LYS A 129 -2.65 -19.98 11.53
C LYS A 129 -2.79 -18.51 11.96
N ASP A 130 -3.05 -17.63 11.00
CA ASP A 130 -3.15 -16.18 11.21
C ASP A 130 -4.64 -15.79 11.34
N ASP A 131 -5.52 -16.40 10.53
CA ASP A 131 -6.97 -16.25 10.62
C ASP A 131 -7.70 -17.57 10.29
N PRO A 132 -8.48 -18.15 11.21
CA PRO A 132 -9.18 -19.43 11.00
C PRO A 132 -10.26 -19.35 9.91
N THR A 133 -10.79 -18.16 9.62
CA THR A 133 -11.84 -17.96 8.60
C THR A 133 -11.30 -17.95 7.16
N ARG A 134 -9.97 -17.87 7.03
CA ARG A 134 -9.21 -17.85 5.76
C ARG A 134 -9.75 -16.81 4.77
N PRO A 135 -9.85 -15.53 5.15
CA PRO A 135 -10.35 -14.48 4.29
C PRO A 135 -9.47 -14.31 3.05
N THR A 136 -10.10 -13.88 1.98
CA THR A 136 -9.39 -13.42 0.77
C THR A 136 -9.07 -11.94 0.91
N LEU A 137 -8.19 -11.42 0.04
CA LEU A 137 -7.88 -9.99 0.02
C LEU A 137 -9.12 -9.11 -0.18
N LEU A 138 -10.14 -9.62 -0.88
CA LEU A 138 -11.41 -8.92 -1.08
C LEU A 138 -12.19 -8.78 0.23
N HIS A 139 -12.24 -9.84 1.06
CA HIS A 139 -12.91 -9.78 2.36
C HIS A 139 -12.24 -8.73 3.26
N LEU A 140 -10.91 -8.75 3.35
CA LEU A 140 -10.14 -7.79 4.15
C LEU A 140 -10.35 -6.35 3.67
N ALA A 141 -10.31 -6.11 2.36
CA ALA A 141 -10.57 -4.77 1.81
C ALA A 141 -11.99 -4.27 2.12
N ALA A 142 -12.99 -5.17 2.06
CA ALA A 142 -14.37 -4.85 2.39
C ALA A 142 -14.57 -4.56 3.88
N GLU A 143 -13.94 -5.33 4.77
CA GLU A 143 -13.98 -5.12 6.23
C GLU A 143 -13.38 -3.76 6.64
N GLN A 144 -12.31 -3.33 5.96
CA GLN A 144 -11.73 -1.99 6.16
C GLN A 144 -12.52 -0.87 5.45
N ASN A 145 -13.60 -1.18 4.75
CA ASN A 145 -14.38 -0.24 3.93
C ASN A 145 -13.53 0.46 2.84
N PHE A 146 -12.53 -0.23 2.30
CA PHE A 146 -11.71 0.24 1.18
C PHE A 146 -12.43 -0.02 -0.13
N LEU A 147 -13.38 0.86 -0.45
CA LEU A 147 -14.27 0.73 -1.61
C LEU A 147 -13.50 0.63 -2.93
N HIS A 148 -12.49 1.47 -3.13
CA HIS A 148 -11.74 1.50 -4.40
C HIS A 148 -10.91 0.24 -4.57
N VAL A 149 -10.25 -0.21 -3.49
CA VAL A 149 -9.45 -1.44 -3.47
C VAL A 149 -10.35 -2.66 -3.74
N THR A 150 -11.51 -2.72 -3.09
CA THR A 150 -12.52 -3.78 -3.28
C THR A 150 -12.96 -3.84 -4.73
N LYS A 151 -13.25 -2.67 -5.33
CA LYS A 151 -13.63 -2.56 -6.74
C LYS A 151 -12.52 -3.06 -7.67
N SER A 152 -11.28 -2.58 -7.50
CA SER A 152 -10.15 -3.00 -8.35
C SER A 152 -9.91 -4.51 -8.27
N LEU A 153 -10.02 -5.11 -7.07
CA LEU A 153 -9.91 -6.57 -6.89
C LEU A 153 -11.03 -7.33 -7.61
N ALA A 154 -12.28 -6.86 -7.49
CA ALA A 154 -13.42 -7.49 -8.13
C ALA A 154 -13.40 -7.36 -9.67
N GLU A 155 -12.93 -6.23 -10.19
CA GLU A 155 -12.77 -6.03 -11.65
C GLU A 155 -11.65 -6.90 -12.23
N HIS A 156 -10.53 -7.02 -11.52
CA HIS A 156 -9.38 -7.80 -11.99
C HIS A 156 -9.58 -9.31 -11.79
N TYR A 157 -10.21 -9.71 -10.68
CA TYR A 157 -10.53 -11.11 -10.37
C TYR A 157 -11.99 -11.26 -9.92
N PRO A 158 -12.97 -11.25 -10.85
CA PRO A 158 -14.40 -11.39 -10.51
C PRO A 158 -14.72 -12.66 -9.71
N GLY A 159 -13.91 -13.71 -9.86
CA GLY A 159 -14.02 -14.96 -9.12
C GLY A 159 -13.94 -14.81 -7.59
N LEU A 160 -13.30 -13.74 -7.09
CA LEU A 160 -13.17 -13.48 -5.64
C LEU A 160 -14.53 -13.28 -4.96
N MET A 161 -15.55 -12.77 -5.68
CA MET A 161 -16.90 -12.56 -5.17
C MET A 161 -17.65 -13.85 -4.80
N TYR A 162 -17.20 -14.99 -5.34
CA TYR A 162 -17.85 -16.29 -5.14
C TYR A 162 -17.14 -17.15 -4.09
N LEU A 163 -16.08 -16.62 -3.46
CA LEU A 163 -15.33 -17.31 -2.44
C LEU A 163 -15.91 -17.01 -1.07
N TRP A 164 -16.21 -18.06 -0.31
CA TRP A 164 -16.69 -17.95 1.07
C TRP A 164 -15.52 -18.00 2.06
N THR A 165 -15.71 -17.34 3.21
CA THR A 165 -14.98 -17.62 4.45
C THR A 165 -15.65 -18.79 5.16
N TYR A 166 -14.86 -19.64 5.81
CA TYR A 166 -15.39 -20.74 6.62
C TYR A 166 -14.75 -20.64 7.99
N GLU A 167 -15.54 -20.50 9.05
CA GLU A 167 -15.04 -20.86 10.37
C GLU A 167 -14.74 -22.35 10.35
N GLN A 168 -13.46 -22.71 10.47
CA GLN A 168 -13.09 -24.11 10.61
C GLN A 168 -13.51 -24.56 12.01
N ASP A 169 -14.76 -25.01 12.13
CA ASP A 169 -15.26 -25.70 13.31
C ASP A 169 -14.34 -26.91 13.53
N ASP A 170 -13.67 -27.01 14.68
CA ASP A 170 -12.78 -28.10 15.10
C ASP A 170 -13.52 -29.45 15.29
N LYS A 171 -14.53 -29.74 14.48
CA LYS A 171 -15.43 -30.90 14.59
C LYS A 171 -15.35 -31.86 13.40
N ALA A 172 -14.24 -31.89 12.67
CA ALA A 172 -13.99 -32.90 11.64
C ALA A 172 -12.93 -33.95 12.05
N GLN A 173 -12.62 -34.12 13.34
CA GLN A 173 -11.75 -35.19 13.85
C GLN A 173 -12.43 -36.18 14.81
N LEU A 174 -13.76 -36.32 14.79
CA LEU A 174 -14.47 -37.35 15.58
C LEU A 174 -15.10 -38.48 14.76
N PHE A 175 -14.75 -38.61 13.48
CA PHE A 175 -15.13 -39.78 12.68
C PHE A 175 -13.90 -40.44 12.09
N THR A 176 -13.15 -41.15 12.93
CA THR A 176 -12.37 -42.35 12.60
C THR A 176 -11.86 -42.95 13.91
N SER A 177 -12.70 -43.77 14.53
CA SER A 177 -12.31 -44.82 15.47
C SER A 177 -13.11 -46.06 15.15
#